data_AF-A0A9D2LWG8-F1
#
_entry.id   AF-A0A9D2LWG8-F1
#
_cell.length_a   1.000
_cell.length_b   1.000
_cell.length_c   1.000
_cell.angle_alpha   90.00
_cell.angle_beta   90.00
_cell.angle_gamma   90.00
#
_symmetry.space_group_name_H-M   'P 1'
#
loop_
_entity.id
_entity.type
_entity.pdbx_description
1 polymer ?
#
loop_
_entity_poly.entity_id
_entity_poly.type
_entity_poly.pdbx_seq_one_letter_code
_entity_poly.pdbx_strand_id
1 'polypeptide(L)'
;MIFNKVVYVAAPKVQLAAPSNLLATPGTGKISLTWTDPEDIVRTGRTVATWAKTRIVRKEGAPPNDHNDGVIVVESTEKNQYQSAAYYDSTVQVGTVYHY
;
A
#
# COMPACT_ATOMS: atom_id res chain seq x y z
N MET A 1 39.71 -21.25 25.90
CA MET A 1 38.56 -20.40 26.30
C MET A 1 37.68 -20.27 25.06
N ILE A 2 36.51 -20.90 25.02
CA ILE A 2 35.58 -20.83 23.88
C ILE A 2 34.53 -19.77 24.22
N PHE A 3 34.47 -18.69 23.44
CA PHE A 3 33.36 -17.75 23.50
C PHE A 3 32.26 -18.26 22.58
N ASN A 4 31.18 -18.77 23.16
CA ASN A 4 29.98 -19.13 22.42
C ASN A 4 29.31 -17.83 21.94
N LYS A 5 29.64 -17.39 20.72
CA LYS A 5 28.99 -16.24 20.09
C LYS A 5 27.60 -16.67 19.63
N VAL A 6 26.59 -16.44 20.47
CA VAL A 6 25.21 -16.47 20.02
C VAL A 6 25.04 -15.29 19.06
N VAL A 7 25.04 -15.58 17.76
CA VAL A 7 24.68 -14.60 16.73
C VAL A 7 23.16 -14.54 16.70
N TYR A 8 22.58 -13.46 17.20
CA TYR A 8 21.18 -13.16 16.94
C TYR A 8 21.05 -12.81 15.46
N VAL A 9 20.63 -13.77 14.63
CA VAL A 9 20.14 -13.46 13.29
C VAL A 9 18.82 -12.72 13.46
N ALA A 10 18.69 -11.52 12.89
CA ALA A 10 17.44 -10.80 12.90
C ALA A 10 16.33 -11.74 12.37
N ALA A 11 15.23 -11.86 13.11
CA ALA A 11 14.09 -12.63 12.62
C ALA A 11 13.72 -12.12 11.22
N PRO A 12 13.50 -13.00 10.23
CA PRO A 12 13.11 -12.54 8.90
C PRO A 12 11.84 -11.70 9.03
N LYS A 13 11.93 -10.42 8.69
CA LYS A 13 10.75 -9.54 8.65
C LYS A 13 9.82 -10.11 7.58
N VAL A 14 8.70 -10.68 7.99
CA VAL A 14 7.67 -11.13 7.06
C VAL A 14 6.86 -9.89 6.68
N GLN A 15 7.00 -9.45 5.43
CA GLN A 15 6.29 -8.31 4.88
C GLN A 15 5.39 -8.80 3.74
N LEU A 16 4.14 -8.36 3.75
CA LEU A 16 3.20 -8.58 2.65
C LEU A 16 3.71 -7.90 1.37
N ALA A 17 3.27 -8.38 0.21
CA ALA A 17 3.45 -7.63 -1.02
C ALA A 17 2.78 -6.25 -0.91
N ALA A 18 3.23 -5.29 -1.73
CA ALA A 18 2.48 -4.07 -1.91
C ALA A 18 1.11 -4.40 -2.57
N PRO A 19 0.09 -3.53 -2.41
CA PRO A 19 -1.08 -3.57 -3.27
C PRO A 19 -0.67 -3.55 -4.75
N SER A 20 -1.42 -4.24 -5.58
CA SER A 20 -1.14 -4.40 -7.00
C SER A 20 -2.26 -3.80 -7.86
N ASN A 21 -2.00 -3.65 -9.16
CA ASN A 21 -2.98 -3.14 -10.12
C ASN A 21 -3.58 -1.78 -9.72
N LEU A 22 -2.79 -0.91 -9.10
CA LEU A 22 -3.21 0.46 -8.84
C LEU A 22 -3.47 1.15 -10.19
N LEU A 23 -4.72 1.53 -10.42
CA LEU A 23 -5.13 2.30 -11.57
C LEU A 23 -5.70 3.63 -11.09
N ALA A 24 -5.15 4.72 -11.60
CA ALA A 24 -5.60 6.08 -11.36
C ALA A 24 -6.20 6.65 -12.65
N THR A 25 -7.53 6.75 -12.70
CA THR A 25 -8.26 7.26 -13.87
C THR A 25 -8.70 8.70 -13.60
N PRO A 26 -8.14 9.70 -14.30
CA PRO A 26 -8.49 11.09 -14.09
C PRO A 26 -9.90 11.40 -14.60
N GLY A 27 -10.61 12.23 -13.85
CA GLY A 27 -11.88 12.86 -14.23
C GLY A 27 -11.89 14.34 -13.82
N THR A 28 -12.97 15.04 -14.12
CA THR A 28 -13.09 16.47 -13.76
C THR A 28 -13.18 16.63 -12.24
N GLY A 29 -12.14 17.21 -11.63
CA GLY A 29 -12.07 17.48 -10.18
C GLY A 29 -12.00 16.23 -9.30
N LYS A 30 -11.67 15.07 -9.87
CA LYS A 30 -11.51 13.82 -9.13
C LYS A 30 -10.61 12.83 -9.85
N ILE A 31 -10.00 11.92 -9.10
CA ILE A 31 -9.33 10.74 -9.64
C ILE A 31 -10.00 9.50 -9.08
N SER A 32 -10.33 8.55 -9.96
CA SER A 32 -10.90 7.26 -9.56
C SER A 32 -9.77 6.26 -9.38
N LEU A 33 -9.71 5.64 -8.20
CA LEU A 33 -8.65 4.72 -7.79
C LEU A 33 -9.22 3.32 -7.59
N THR A 34 -8.59 2.32 -8.21
CA THR A 34 -8.84 0.90 -7.97
C THR A 34 -7.53 0.18 -7.73
N TRP A 35 -7.52 -0.83 -6.86
CA TRP A 35 -6.35 -1.66 -6.58
C TRP A 35 -6.74 -3.03 -6.03
N THR A 36 -5.80 -3.98 -6.06
CA THR A 36 -5.94 -5.28 -5.41
C THR A 36 -5.07 -5.33 -4.15
N ASP A 37 -5.67 -5.66 -3.01
CA ASP A 37 -4.93 -5.84 -1.76
C ASP A 37 -4.07 -7.12 -1.81
N PRO A 38 -2.89 -7.12 -1.17
CA PRO A 38 -2.01 -8.28 -1.19
C PRO A 38 -2.62 -9.47 -0.44
N GLU A 39 -2.39 -10.68 -0.93
CA GLU A 39 -2.79 -11.90 -0.23
C GLU A 39 -1.99 -12.14 1.05
N ASP A 40 -2.60 -12.91 1.96
CA ASP A 40 -1.92 -13.38 3.16
C ASP A 40 -0.72 -14.25 2.79
N ILE A 41 0.32 -14.21 3.63
CA ILE A 41 1.48 -15.08 3.44
C ILE A 41 1.23 -16.35 4.23
N VAL A 42 1.15 -17.48 3.52
CA VAL A 42 1.06 -18.82 4.10
C VAL A 42 2.37 -19.56 3.82
N ARG A 43 2.99 -20.10 4.88
CA ARG A 43 4.20 -20.94 4.78
C ARG A 43 3.95 -22.25 5.50
N THR A 44 4.14 -23.37 4.80
CA THR A 44 3.97 -24.72 5.36
C THR A 44 2.60 -24.89 6.06
N GLY A 45 1.54 -24.38 5.43
CA GLY A 45 0.16 -24.48 5.95
C GLY A 45 -0.18 -23.55 7.13
N ARG A 46 0.70 -22.62 7.51
CA ARG A 46 0.42 -21.62 8.57
C ARG A 46 0.45 -20.20 7.99
N THR A 47 -0.54 -19.40 8.33
CA THR A 47 -0.54 -17.97 8.04
C THR A 47 0.52 -17.29 8.91
N VAL A 48 1.46 -16.61 8.26
CA VAL A 48 2.59 -15.90 8.90
C VAL A 48 2.50 -14.39 8.71
N ALA A 49 1.60 -13.91 7.85
CA ALA A 49 1.17 -12.52 7.79
C ALA A 49 -0.24 -12.43 7.20
N THR A 50 -1.08 -11.60 7.80
CA THR A 50 -2.43 -11.30 7.33
C THR A 50 -2.53 -9.84 6.96
N TRP A 51 -3.20 -9.56 5.83
CA TRP A 51 -3.49 -8.19 5.44
C TRP A 51 -4.37 -7.51 6.50
N ALA A 52 -3.96 -6.31 6.93
CA ALA A 52 -4.72 -5.52 7.90
C ALA A 52 -5.37 -4.29 7.28
N LYS A 53 -4.66 -3.64 6.35
CA LYS A 53 -5.12 -2.46 5.64
C LYS A 53 -4.23 -2.12 4.45
N THR A 54 -4.77 -1.31 3.56
CA THR A 54 -4.03 -0.64 2.48
C THR A 54 -4.14 0.87 2.64
N ARG A 55 -3.02 1.58 2.47
CA ARG A 55 -2.95 3.04 2.49
C ARG A 55 -2.48 3.52 1.13
N ILE A 56 -3.22 4.43 0.51
CA ILE A 56 -2.80 5.14 -0.71
C ILE A 56 -2.31 6.54 -0.31
N VAL A 57 -1.12 6.90 -0.82
CA VAL A 57 -0.47 8.19 -0.58
C VAL A 57 -0.38 8.91 -1.91
N ARG A 58 -0.60 10.22 -1.92
CA ARG A 58 -0.54 11.05 -3.13
C ARG A 58 0.44 12.18 -2.97
N LYS A 59 1.19 12.48 -4.03
CA LYS A 59 2.11 13.62 -4.10
C LYS A 59 2.01 14.35 -5.44
N GLU A 60 2.20 15.67 -5.40
CA GLU A 60 2.20 16.53 -6.59
C GLU A 60 3.58 16.51 -7.27
N GLY A 61 3.60 16.40 -8.60
CA GLY A 61 4.80 16.52 -9.45
C GLY A 61 5.82 15.37 -9.40
N ALA A 62 5.74 14.46 -8.42
CA ALA A 62 6.58 13.26 -8.32
C ALA A 62 5.89 12.14 -7.51
N PRO A 63 6.28 10.86 -7.70
CA PRO A 63 5.80 9.76 -6.86
C PRO A 63 6.24 9.91 -5.40
N PRO A 64 5.39 9.53 -4.42
CA PRO A 64 5.79 9.42 -3.02
C PRO A 64 6.97 8.44 -2.85
N ASN A 65 7.98 8.81 -2.07
CA ASN A 65 9.08 7.89 -1.71
C ASN A 65 8.67 6.89 -0.62
N ASP A 66 7.78 7.30 0.29
CA ASP A 66 7.21 6.47 1.33
C ASP A 66 5.85 7.02 1.81
N HIS A 67 5.26 6.37 2.81
CA HIS A 67 3.93 6.69 3.31
C HIS A 67 3.81 8.02 4.09
N ASN A 68 4.94 8.69 4.37
CA ASN A 68 5.02 10.02 4.98
C ASN A 68 5.39 11.11 3.96
N ASP A 69 5.75 10.74 2.72
CA ASP A 69 6.13 11.64 1.64
C ASP A 69 4.93 11.96 0.73
N GLY A 70 3.88 12.53 1.31
CA GLY A 70 2.68 12.92 0.58
C GLY A 70 1.45 13.04 1.49
N VAL A 71 0.29 13.15 0.86
CA VAL A 71 -1.02 13.18 1.54
C VAL A 71 -1.59 11.77 1.58
N ILE A 72 -2.01 11.30 2.74
CA ILE A 72 -2.78 10.06 2.85
C ILE A 72 -4.18 10.32 2.31
N VAL A 73 -4.51 9.66 1.19
CA VAL A 73 -5.79 9.83 0.50
C VAL A 73 -6.85 8.92 1.11
N VAL A 74 -6.48 7.67 1.36
CA VAL A 74 -7.38 6.66 1.93
C VAL A 74 -6.60 5.63 2.72
N GLU A 75 -7.16 5.19 3.84
CA GLU A 75 -6.81 3.93 4.51
C GLU A 75 -8.01 2.98 4.41
N SER A 76 -7.89 1.94 3.60
CA SER A 76 -8.89 0.87 3.52
C SER A 76 -8.58 -0.21 4.56
N THR A 77 -9.55 -0.51 5.42
CA THR A 77 -9.51 -1.61 6.40
C THR A 77 -10.40 -2.79 6.00
N GLU A 78 -11.05 -2.72 4.84
CA GLU A 78 -11.86 -3.79 4.26
C GLU A 78 -11.14 -4.40 3.05
N LYS A 79 -10.85 -5.71 3.11
CA LYS A 79 -10.05 -6.41 2.10
C LYS A 79 -10.74 -6.35 0.75
N ASN A 80 -10.01 -5.90 -0.27
CA ASN A 80 -10.45 -5.73 -1.65
C ASN A 80 -11.67 -4.80 -1.82
N GLN A 81 -11.94 -3.92 -0.84
CA GLN A 81 -13.06 -2.96 -0.90
C GLN A 81 -13.08 -2.16 -2.21
N TYR A 82 -11.89 -1.82 -2.72
CA TYR A 82 -11.72 -0.99 -3.91
C TYR A 82 -11.13 -1.73 -5.13
N GLN A 83 -11.30 -3.05 -5.18
CA GLN A 83 -10.85 -3.86 -6.31
C GLN A 83 -11.74 -3.67 -7.55
N SER A 84 -13.06 -3.52 -7.36
CA SER A 84 -14.02 -3.35 -8.47
C SER A 84 -14.81 -2.06 -8.38
N ALA A 85 -15.09 -1.57 -7.17
CA ALA A 85 -15.71 -0.26 -6.93
C ALA A 85 -14.59 0.76 -6.65
N ALA A 86 -14.52 1.84 -7.41
CA ALA A 86 -13.44 2.82 -7.24
C ALA A 86 -13.61 3.65 -5.97
N TYR A 87 -12.48 3.96 -5.32
CA TYR A 87 -12.40 5.10 -4.40
C TYR A 87 -12.30 6.39 -5.24
N TYR A 88 -12.96 7.47 -4.81
CA TYR A 88 -12.88 8.77 -5.48
C TYR A 88 -12.06 9.75 -4.64
N ASP A 89 -10.87 10.08 -5.10
CA ASP A 89 -10.09 11.19 -4.57
C ASP A 89 -10.62 12.50 -5.17
N SER A 90 -11.52 13.17 -4.46
CA SER A 90 -12.13 14.45 -4.84
C SER A 90 -11.36 15.67 -4.35
N THR A 91 -10.18 15.48 -3.75
CA THR A 91 -9.38 16.57 -3.18
C THR A 91 -8.34 17.13 -4.16
N VAL A 92 -8.38 16.67 -5.42
CA VAL A 92 -7.47 17.06 -6.50
C VAL A 92 -7.92 18.34 -7.21
N GLN A 93 -6.96 19.09 -7.74
CA GLN A 93 -7.24 20.28 -8.54
C GLN A 93 -7.04 20.02 -10.04
N VAL A 94 -7.94 20.58 -10.85
CA VAL A 94 -7.85 20.49 -12.32
C VAL A 94 -6.55 21.15 -12.80
N GLY A 95 -5.84 20.47 -13.70
CA GLY A 95 -4.57 20.95 -14.25
C GLY A 95 -3.33 20.60 -13.43
N THR A 96 -3.48 19.94 -12.27
CA THR A 96 -2.36 19.48 -11.45
C THR A 96 -2.03 18.02 -11.73
N VAL A 97 -0.73 17.70 -11.83
CA VAL A 97 -0.25 16.33 -12.00
C VAL A 97 -0.01 15.71 -10.62
N TYR A 98 -0.74 14.64 -10.34
CA TYR A 98 -0.62 13.85 -9.12
C TYR A 98 -0.03 12.47 -9.41
N HIS A 99 0.74 11.98 -8.46
CA HIS A 99 1.25 10.61 -8.41
C HIS A 99 0.74 9.93 -7.15
N TYR A 100 0.48 8.64 -7.26
CA TYR A 100 -0.03 7.77 -6.20
C TYR A 100 0.91 6.59 -5.99
#